data_AF-A0A9E3MB85-F1
#
_entry.id   AF-A0A9E3MB85-F1
#
_cell.length_a   1.000
_cell.length_b   1.000
_cell.length_c   1.000
_cell.angle_alpha   90.00
_cell.angle_beta   90.00
_cell.angle_gamma   90.00
#
_symmetry.space_group_name_H-M   'P 1'
#
loop_
_entity.id
_entity.type
_entity.pdbx_description
1 polymer ?
#
loop_
_entity_poly.entity_id
_entity_poly.type
_entity_poly.pdbx_seq_one_letter_code
_entity_poly.pdbx_strand_id
1 'polypeptide(L)'
;MKDQRETKKAEISRRDFMKASAAVSLATLGSGASKVYAAGSDKIRLGLIGCGGRGTYDSSNCMKSADGVELVAMGDRFKERLDRSLKELRRNLGKKVKVTEDKCFGGFDAYKKVLECDVDMVILTEPPHFRPEHLKAAIEAGKHVFMEKPAAVDPVGVRSVIASSELADKKKLTIVAGTQSRRMEHIKAIMERIHNGDIGKIVGGQCVRIGGGMMNWSSDTKVRKPEWSDMEWQLRRWLFMTWLSGDFITEMHIHNLDVMNWALGSHPVKCFGLGGREVRRGPEYGNVFDHFSVEYEYPNGARMEYMGSQIDGCSFRSDERIVGTKGTAYIDRANTIIEGQKPFKYDGPSPSPVIRQHADQIGAIRQGKRLNEGKRIAESTLTSIMGRMSAYTGRALKWDWAMNASKLDLRPAKYEFGDLPMRPVAVPGKTKLV
;
A
#
# COMPACT_ATOMS: atom_id res chain seq x y z
N MET A 1 -63.94 -48.24 39.06
CA MET A 1 -63.41 -48.30 37.69
C MET A 1 -63.69 -46.98 36.98
N LYS A 2 -62.66 -46.14 36.84
CA LYS A 2 -62.61 -45.01 35.91
C LYS A 2 -61.19 -45.02 35.36
N ASP A 3 -61.05 -45.17 34.06
CA ASP A 3 -59.75 -45.12 33.40
C ASP A 3 -59.78 -44.06 32.29
N GLN A 4 -58.70 -43.30 32.24
CA GLN A 4 -58.45 -42.17 31.34
C GLN A 4 -57.82 -42.69 30.03
N ARG A 5 -58.01 -41.97 28.92
CA ARG A 5 -57.10 -42.07 27.77
C ARG A 5 -56.78 -40.72 27.16
N GLU A 6 -55.48 -40.55 26.95
CA GLU A 6 -54.74 -39.41 26.41
C GLU A 6 -54.92 -39.22 24.89
N THR A 7 -54.69 -37.98 24.46
CA THR A 7 -54.60 -37.51 23.07
C THR A 7 -53.19 -37.72 22.48
N LYS A 8 -53.09 -38.20 21.22
CA LYS A 8 -51.89 -38.15 20.38
C LYS A 8 -52.06 -37.19 19.18
N LYS A 9 -51.02 -36.39 18.92
CA LYS A 9 -50.81 -35.49 17.76
C LYS A 9 -50.49 -36.28 16.48
N ALA A 10 -50.87 -35.73 15.32
CA ALA A 10 -50.41 -36.15 14.00
C ALA A 10 -49.39 -35.15 13.42
N GLU A 11 -48.30 -35.67 12.84
CA GLU A 11 -47.20 -34.92 12.21
C GLU A 11 -47.49 -34.58 10.74
N ILE A 12 -47.10 -33.38 10.32
CA ILE A 12 -47.12 -32.94 8.93
C ILE A 12 -45.81 -33.35 8.24
N SER A 13 -45.90 -34.01 7.09
CA SER A 13 -44.73 -34.52 6.37
C SER A 13 -44.04 -33.43 5.52
N ARG A 14 -42.72 -33.54 5.40
CA ARG A 14 -41.84 -32.62 4.63
C ARG A 14 -42.09 -32.60 3.11
N ARG A 15 -42.98 -33.43 2.55
CA ARG A 15 -43.36 -33.41 1.13
C ARG A 15 -44.57 -32.51 0.82
N ASP A 16 -45.34 -32.13 1.83
CA ASP A 16 -46.54 -31.30 1.66
C ASP A 16 -46.22 -29.79 1.65
N PHE A 17 -45.03 -29.41 2.14
CA PHE A 17 -44.56 -28.01 2.15
C PHE A 17 -43.95 -27.54 0.81
N MET A 18 -43.58 -28.47 -0.08
CA MET A 18 -42.85 -28.17 -1.33
C MET A 18 -43.75 -27.99 -2.57
N LYS A 19 -45.08 -28.09 -2.44
CA LYS A 19 -46.03 -28.04 -3.57
C LYS A 19 -46.88 -26.78 -3.69
N ALA A 20 -46.80 -25.84 -2.75
CA ALA A 20 -47.66 -24.65 -2.77
C ALA A 20 -46.84 -23.38 -2.49
N SER A 21 -46.29 -22.76 -3.53
CA SER A 21 -46.10 -21.29 -3.71
C SER A 21 -45.26 -20.98 -4.95
N ALA A 22 -45.48 -21.74 -6.04
CA ALA A 22 -45.12 -21.30 -7.38
C ALA A 22 -46.40 -20.72 -8.03
N ALA A 23 -46.27 -19.53 -8.60
CA ALA A 23 -47.25 -18.72 -9.36
C ALA A 23 -48.03 -17.64 -8.57
N VAL A 24 -48.18 -16.48 -9.24
CA VAL A 24 -48.75 -15.16 -8.85
C VAL A 24 -47.65 -14.20 -8.33
N SER A 25 -47.10 -13.22 -9.07
CA SER A 25 -47.49 -12.56 -10.32
C SER A 25 -46.28 -11.90 -11.02
N LEU A 26 -46.26 -11.94 -12.35
CA LEU A 26 -45.44 -11.07 -13.20
C LEU A 26 -46.02 -9.63 -13.22
N ALA A 27 -45.10 -8.68 -13.44
CA ALA A 27 -45.26 -7.35 -14.03
C ALA A 27 -45.29 -6.12 -13.11
N THR A 28 -44.10 -5.57 -12.84
CA THR A 28 -43.79 -4.15 -13.08
C THR A 28 -42.38 -4.05 -13.66
N LEU A 29 -42.29 -3.95 -15.00
CA LEU A 29 -41.11 -3.47 -15.70
C LEU A 29 -41.02 -1.96 -15.46
N GLY A 30 -40.14 -1.56 -14.53
CA GLY A 30 -39.76 -0.18 -14.28
C GLY A 30 -38.26 -0.01 -14.55
N SER A 31 -37.93 0.82 -15.52
CA SER A 31 -36.59 1.13 -16.02
C SER A 31 -35.68 1.70 -14.93
N GLY A 32 -34.58 1.01 -14.68
CA GLY A 32 -33.50 1.47 -13.80
C GLY A 32 -32.53 0.32 -13.59
N ALA A 33 -31.46 0.30 -14.39
CA ALA A 33 -30.45 -0.76 -14.44
C ALA A 33 -29.73 -0.94 -13.10
N SER A 34 -30.40 -1.60 -12.17
CA SER A 34 -29.76 -2.32 -11.08
C SER A 34 -29.27 -3.61 -11.71
N LYS A 35 -27.98 -3.67 -12.05
CA LYS A 35 -27.29 -4.95 -12.21
C LYS A 35 -27.43 -5.67 -10.88
N VAL A 36 -28.52 -6.44 -10.75
CA VAL A 36 -28.63 -7.53 -9.77
C VAL A 36 -27.41 -8.37 -10.05
N TYR A 37 -26.43 -8.31 -9.14
CA TYR A 37 -25.24 -9.12 -9.20
C TYR A 37 -25.73 -10.55 -9.33
N ALA A 38 -25.67 -11.10 -10.55
CA ALA A 38 -25.58 -12.52 -10.72
C ALA A 38 -24.50 -13.00 -9.73
N ALA A 39 -24.76 -14.09 -9.02
CA ALA A 39 -23.76 -14.83 -8.27
C ALA A 39 -22.70 -15.33 -9.27
N GLY A 40 -21.86 -14.39 -9.70
CA GLY A 40 -21.31 -14.33 -11.04
C GLY A 40 -19.85 -14.72 -11.02
N SER A 41 -19.61 -16.02 -11.18
CA SER A 41 -18.32 -16.70 -11.33
C SER A 41 -17.28 -16.40 -10.25
N ASP A 42 -16.66 -17.44 -9.70
CA ASP A 42 -15.46 -17.31 -8.85
C ASP A 42 -14.27 -16.58 -9.54
N LYS A 43 -14.41 -16.15 -10.80
CA LYS A 43 -13.34 -15.55 -11.58
C LYS A 43 -13.13 -14.08 -11.24
N ILE A 44 -11.86 -13.69 -11.15
CA ILE A 44 -11.43 -12.30 -10.99
C ILE A 44 -10.49 -11.96 -12.13
N ARG A 45 -10.84 -10.95 -12.91
CA ARG A 45 -10.01 -10.43 -14.00
C ARG A 45 -9.15 -9.29 -13.46
N LEU A 46 -7.86 -9.54 -13.47
CA LEU A 46 -6.83 -8.65 -12.96
C LEU A 46 -6.26 -7.80 -14.10
N GLY A 47 -6.13 -6.50 -13.87
CA GLY A 47 -5.28 -5.59 -14.64
C GLY A 47 -4.01 -5.22 -13.87
N LEU A 48 -2.87 -5.15 -14.55
CA LEU A 48 -1.62 -4.66 -13.98
C LEU A 48 -1.28 -3.26 -14.51
N ILE A 49 -1.06 -2.30 -13.62
CA ILE A 49 -0.59 -0.94 -13.93
C ILE A 49 0.78 -0.75 -13.26
N GLY A 50 1.82 -0.64 -14.07
CA GLY A 50 3.23 -0.72 -13.67
C GLY A 50 3.75 -2.14 -13.82
N CYS A 51 4.57 -2.39 -14.84
CA CYS A 51 5.11 -3.70 -15.20
C CYS A 51 6.60 -3.82 -14.83
N GLY A 52 7.01 -3.12 -13.78
CA GLY A 52 8.33 -3.30 -13.15
C GLY A 52 8.43 -4.60 -12.36
N GLY A 53 9.58 -4.84 -11.73
CA GLY A 53 9.82 -6.05 -10.93
C GLY A 53 8.78 -6.27 -9.82
N ARG A 54 8.34 -5.20 -9.16
CA ARG A 54 7.30 -5.29 -8.11
C ARG A 54 5.93 -5.65 -8.68
N GLY A 55 5.51 -5.04 -9.79
CA GLY A 55 4.26 -5.37 -10.47
C GLY A 55 4.18 -6.81 -10.95
N THR A 56 5.27 -7.33 -11.53
CA THR A 56 5.39 -8.75 -11.89
C THR A 56 5.27 -9.65 -10.66
N TYR A 57 5.93 -9.30 -9.56
CA TYR A 57 5.91 -10.07 -8.33
C TYR A 57 4.53 -10.09 -7.67
N ASP A 58 3.89 -8.93 -7.48
CA ASP A 58 2.58 -8.82 -6.84
C ASP A 58 1.49 -9.47 -7.71
N SER A 59 1.54 -9.33 -9.03
CA SER A 59 0.61 -10.03 -9.93
C SER A 59 0.76 -11.55 -9.83
N SER A 60 1.99 -12.06 -9.76
CA SER A 60 2.23 -13.49 -9.59
C SER A 60 1.69 -14.02 -8.26
N ASN A 61 1.92 -13.29 -7.16
CA ASN A 61 1.41 -13.68 -5.84
C ASN A 61 -0.12 -13.58 -5.78
N CYS A 62 -0.71 -12.53 -6.36
CA CYS A 62 -2.16 -12.37 -6.44
C CYS A 62 -2.81 -13.56 -7.14
N MET A 63 -2.29 -13.97 -8.31
CA MET A 63 -2.82 -15.08 -9.09
C MET A 63 -2.59 -16.47 -8.48
N LYS A 64 -1.64 -16.57 -7.53
CA LYS A 64 -1.38 -17.78 -6.72
C LYS A 64 -2.18 -17.80 -5.42
N SER A 65 -2.64 -16.66 -4.95
CA SER A 65 -3.34 -16.54 -3.66
C SER A 65 -4.75 -17.10 -3.65
N ALA A 66 -5.36 -17.27 -4.83
CA ALA A 66 -6.65 -17.92 -5.00
C ALA A 66 -6.81 -18.51 -6.41
N ASP A 67 -7.71 -19.48 -6.56
CA ASP A 67 -8.14 -19.98 -7.87
C ASP A 67 -9.01 -18.95 -8.60
N GLY A 68 -9.20 -19.11 -9.91
CA GLY A 68 -10.07 -18.24 -10.70
C GLY A 68 -9.54 -16.82 -10.98
N VAL A 69 -8.32 -16.47 -10.55
CA VAL A 69 -7.71 -15.17 -10.87
C VAL A 69 -6.97 -15.25 -12.20
N GLU A 70 -7.35 -14.41 -13.16
CA GLU A 70 -6.75 -14.34 -14.50
C GLU A 70 -6.25 -12.91 -14.80
N LEU A 71 -5.04 -12.77 -15.33
CA LEU A 71 -4.50 -11.49 -15.78
C LEU A 71 -4.97 -11.22 -17.21
N VAL A 72 -5.67 -10.12 -17.46
CA VAL A 72 -6.31 -9.84 -18.75
C VAL A 72 -5.80 -8.57 -19.44
N ALA A 73 -5.20 -7.62 -18.70
CA ALA A 73 -4.66 -6.39 -19.26
C ALA A 73 -3.41 -5.92 -18.50
N MET A 74 -2.49 -5.27 -19.21
CA MET A 74 -1.25 -4.73 -18.66
C MET A 74 -0.98 -3.34 -19.22
N GLY A 75 -0.49 -2.44 -18.37
CA GLY A 75 -0.10 -1.08 -18.75
C GLY A 75 1.18 -0.65 -18.04
N ASP A 76 2.12 -0.07 -18.79
CA ASP A 76 3.34 0.57 -18.27
C ASP A 76 3.71 1.71 -19.22
N ARG A 77 4.40 2.74 -18.71
CA ARG A 77 4.94 3.79 -19.58
C ARG A 77 5.93 3.23 -20.61
N PHE A 78 6.68 2.21 -20.22
CA PHE A 78 7.79 1.63 -20.96
C PHE A 78 7.42 0.25 -21.50
N LYS A 79 7.22 0.17 -22.82
CA LYS A 79 6.80 -1.06 -23.51
C LYS A 79 7.74 -2.23 -23.24
N GLU A 80 9.05 -1.98 -23.15
CA GLU A 80 10.04 -3.01 -22.87
C GLU A 80 9.93 -3.60 -21.45
N ARG A 81 9.44 -2.82 -20.46
CA ARG A 81 9.17 -3.33 -19.11
C ARG A 81 7.94 -4.23 -19.12
N LEU A 82 6.89 -3.80 -19.82
CA LEU A 82 5.68 -4.58 -20.05
C LEU A 82 6.01 -5.92 -20.70
N ASP A 83 6.76 -5.92 -21.80
CA ASP A 83 7.08 -7.14 -22.56
C ASP A 83 7.86 -8.15 -21.72
N ARG A 84 8.85 -7.66 -20.96
CA ARG A 84 9.62 -8.50 -20.02
C ARG A 84 8.71 -9.09 -18.93
N SER A 85 7.85 -8.27 -18.33
CA SER A 85 6.89 -8.72 -17.31
C SER A 85 5.93 -9.77 -17.86
N LEU A 86 5.36 -9.54 -19.04
CA LEU A 86 4.42 -10.45 -19.67
C LEU A 86 5.07 -11.80 -19.98
N LYS A 87 6.30 -11.78 -20.51
CA LYS A 87 7.09 -13.00 -20.76
C LYS A 87 7.29 -13.80 -19.47
N GLU A 88 7.67 -13.12 -18.38
CA GLU A 88 7.88 -13.77 -17.08
C GLU A 88 6.59 -14.34 -16.50
N LEU A 89 5.48 -13.58 -16.54
CA LEU A 89 4.19 -14.02 -16.03
C LEU A 89 3.65 -15.22 -16.81
N ARG A 90 3.76 -15.20 -18.15
CA ARG A 90 3.38 -16.35 -18.99
C ARG A 90 4.19 -17.59 -18.65
N ARG A 91 5.51 -17.45 -18.46
CA ARG A 91 6.37 -18.56 -18.04
C ARG A 91 5.95 -19.13 -16.67
N ASN A 92 5.62 -18.27 -15.71
CA ASN A 92 5.39 -18.67 -14.32
C ASN A 92 3.94 -19.12 -14.03
N LEU A 93 2.96 -18.67 -14.80
CA LEU A 93 1.52 -18.83 -14.51
C LEU A 93 0.73 -19.44 -15.68
N GLY A 94 1.35 -19.57 -16.85
CA GLY A 94 0.79 -20.25 -18.02
C GLY A 94 -0.60 -19.75 -18.39
N LYS A 95 -1.57 -20.68 -18.40
CA LYS A 95 -2.94 -20.46 -18.87
C LYS A 95 -3.72 -19.41 -18.07
N LYS A 96 -3.28 -19.01 -16.86
CA LYS A 96 -3.91 -17.94 -16.09
C LYS A 96 -3.62 -16.54 -16.67
N VAL A 97 -2.63 -16.40 -17.54
CA VAL A 97 -2.35 -15.14 -18.24
C VAL A 97 -3.11 -15.13 -19.57
N LYS A 98 -4.14 -14.29 -19.65
CA LYS A 98 -5.02 -14.12 -20.80
C LYS A 98 -4.75 -12.84 -21.61
N VAL A 99 -3.70 -12.11 -21.26
CA VAL A 99 -3.30 -10.86 -21.92
C VAL A 99 -2.96 -11.13 -23.38
N THR A 100 -3.72 -10.50 -24.29
CA THR A 100 -3.45 -10.42 -25.73
C THR A 100 -2.64 -9.14 -26.04
N GLU A 101 -2.11 -9.05 -27.26
CA GLU A 101 -1.29 -7.91 -27.68
C GLU A 101 -2.07 -6.57 -27.63
N ASP A 102 -3.36 -6.58 -28.01
CA ASP A 102 -4.25 -5.41 -27.94
C ASP A 102 -4.63 -5.01 -26.50
N LYS A 103 -4.22 -5.80 -25.49
CA LYS A 103 -4.39 -5.54 -24.05
C LYS A 103 -3.08 -5.18 -23.36
N CYS A 104 -2.08 -4.81 -24.14
CA CYS A 104 -0.78 -4.32 -23.68
C CYS A 104 -0.65 -2.83 -24.02
N PHE A 105 -0.73 -1.96 -23.03
CA PHE A 105 -0.78 -0.52 -23.24
C PHE A 105 0.52 0.17 -22.80
N GLY A 106 1.11 0.94 -23.71
CA GLY A 106 2.28 1.79 -23.47
C GLY A 106 1.91 3.25 -23.21
N GLY A 107 2.82 4.02 -22.61
CA GLY A 107 2.72 5.48 -22.49
C GLY A 107 2.07 5.99 -21.19
N PHE A 108 1.98 7.31 -21.06
CA PHE A 108 1.46 7.97 -19.84
C PHE A 108 -0.03 7.68 -19.56
N ASP A 109 -0.81 7.38 -20.60
CA ASP A 109 -2.23 7.09 -20.52
C ASP A 109 -2.54 5.57 -20.40
N ALA A 110 -1.52 4.71 -20.35
CA ALA A 110 -1.67 3.26 -20.30
C ALA A 110 -2.60 2.79 -19.17
N TYR A 111 -2.55 3.46 -18.01
CA TYR A 111 -3.41 3.13 -16.88
C TYR A 111 -4.90 3.31 -17.19
N LYS A 112 -5.28 4.33 -17.98
CA LYS A 112 -6.68 4.56 -18.39
C LYS A 112 -7.16 3.46 -19.30
N LYS A 113 -6.35 3.07 -20.29
CA LYS A 113 -6.65 1.98 -21.23
C LYS A 113 -6.82 0.63 -20.52
N VAL A 114 -6.03 0.35 -19.48
CA VAL A 114 -6.24 -0.83 -18.62
C VAL A 114 -7.58 -0.77 -17.89
N LEU A 115 -7.97 0.41 -17.38
CA LEU A 115 -9.24 0.59 -16.64
C LEU A 115 -10.48 0.52 -17.54
N GLU A 116 -10.35 0.86 -18.82
CA GLU A 116 -11.38 0.69 -19.86
C GLU A 116 -11.59 -0.77 -20.26
N CYS A 117 -10.61 -1.64 -19.98
CA CYS A 117 -10.76 -3.07 -20.20
C CYS A 117 -11.73 -3.69 -19.17
N ASP A 118 -12.15 -4.92 -19.49
CA ASP A 118 -13.05 -5.69 -18.65
C ASP A 118 -12.28 -6.37 -17.49
N VAL A 119 -11.76 -5.52 -16.59
CA VAL A 119 -11.08 -5.88 -15.34
C VAL A 119 -11.99 -5.66 -14.15
N ASP A 120 -11.88 -6.51 -13.13
CA ASP A 120 -12.62 -6.42 -11.87
C ASP A 120 -11.75 -5.77 -10.77
N MET A 121 -10.44 -6.03 -10.81
CA MET A 121 -9.46 -5.42 -9.92
C MET A 121 -8.18 -5.02 -10.66
N VAL A 122 -7.46 -4.03 -10.12
CA VAL A 122 -6.15 -3.62 -10.62
C VAL A 122 -5.08 -3.65 -9.53
N ILE A 123 -3.84 -3.95 -9.92
CA ILE A 123 -2.64 -3.78 -9.11
C ILE A 123 -1.91 -2.52 -9.58
N LEU A 124 -1.66 -1.58 -8.67
CA LEU A 124 -0.96 -0.32 -8.93
C LEU A 124 0.47 -0.38 -8.38
N THR A 125 1.47 -0.41 -9.26
CA THR A 125 2.90 -0.52 -8.90
C THR A 125 3.83 0.40 -9.70
N GLU A 126 3.26 1.41 -10.34
CA GLU A 126 4.01 2.55 -10.88
C GLU A 126 4.71 3.33 -9.74
N PRO A 127 5.71 4.19 -10.05
CA PRO A 127 6.36 5.01 -9.05
C PRO A 127 5.36 5.76 -8.16
N PRO A 128 5.64 5.92 -6.86
CA PRO A 128 4.68 6.40 -5.88
C PRO A 128 3.90 7.67 -6.19
N HIS A 129 4.54 8.58 -6.91
CA HIS A 129 3.94 9.82 -7.40
C HIS A 129 2.60 9.64 -8.12
N PHE A 130 2.47 8.58 -8.91
CA PHE A 130 1.32 8.40 -9.79
C PHE A 130 0.14 7.73 -9.11
N ARG A 131 0.36 7.15 -7.93
CA ARG A 131 -0.65 6.34 -7.26
C ARG A 131 -1.91 7.11 -6.85
N PRO A 132 -1.85 8.38 -6.36
CA PRO A 132 -3.08 9.12 -6.06
C PRO A 132 -3.99 9.26 -7.29
N GLU A 133 -3.42 9.59 -8.45
CA GLU A 133 -4.16 9.72 -9.71
C GLU A 133 -4.67 8.37 -10.21
N HIS A 134 -3.83 7.33 -10.21
CA HIS A 134 -4.21 6.00 -10.66
C HIS A 134 -5.27 5.36 -9.76
N LEU A 135 -5.17 5.54 -8.43
CA LEU A 135 -6.18 5.09 -7.47
C LEU A 135 -7.51 5.81 -7.71
N LYS A 136 -7.48 7.14 -7.84
CA LYS A 136 -8.68 7.93 -8.14
C LYS A 136 -9.38 7.41 -9.39
N ALA A 137 -8.65 7.28 -10.49
CA ALA A 137 -9.20 6.78 -11.76
C ALA A 137 -9.77 5.36 -11.63
N ALA A 138 -9.09 4.46 -10.91
CA ALA A 138 -9.56 3.09 -10.71
C ALA A 138 -10.86 3.02 -9.91
N ILE A 139 -10.97 3.79 -8.83
CA ILE A 139 -12.19 3.88 -8.02
C ILE A 139 -13.32 4.57 -8.79
N GLU A 140 -13.02 5.61 -9.57
CA GLU A 140 -13.98 6.25 -10.47
C GLU A 140 -14.53 5.27 -11.52
N ALA A 141 -13.67 4.41 -12.08
CA ALA A 141 -14.03 3.34 -13.00
C ALA A 141 -14.69 2.11 -12.33
N GLY A 142 -14.91 2.14 -11.01
CA GLY A 142 -15.61 1.07 -10.30
C GLY A 142 -14.77 -0.19 -10.06
N LYS A 143 -13.44 -0.07 -10.02
CA LYS A 143 -12.52 -1.22 -9.91
C LYS A 143 -12.03 -1.40 -8.47
N HIS A 144 -11.84 -2.65 -8.05
CA HIS A 144 -11.12 -2.95 -6.81
C HIS A 144 -9.62 -2.68 -6.99
N VAL A 145 -8.93 -2.29 -5.91
CA VAL A 145 -7.53 -1.85 -6.03
C VAL A 145 -6.65 -2.54 -5.01
N PHE A 146 -5.59 -3.19 -5.48
CA PHE A 146 -4.38 -3.34 -4.71
C PHE A 146 -3.42 -2.23 -5.09
N MET A 147 -2.82 -1.56 -4.12
CA MET A 147 -1.78 -0.57 -4.40
C MET A 147 -0.56 -0.77 -3.53
N GLU A 148 0.61 -0.74 -4.16
CA GLU A 148 1.87 -0.79 -3.41
C GLU A 148 2.05 0.44 -2.54
N LYS A 149 2.82 0.29 -1.45
CA LYS A 149 3.23 1.42 -0.62
C LYS A 149 4.26 2.30 -1.35
N PRO A 150 4.55 3.53 -0.89
CA PRO A 150 3.73 4.40 -0.04
C PRO A 150 2.37 4.72 -0.68
N ALA A 151 1.57 5.69 -0.27
CA ALA A 151 0.30 6.03 -0.95
C ALA A 151 0.43 7.23 -1.90
N ALA A 152 1.39 8.10 -1.63
CA ALA A 152 1.68 9.35 -2.29
C ALA A 152 3.13 9.77 -1.98
N VAL A 153 3.56 10.91 -2.51
CA VAL A 153 4.88 11.52 -2.21
C VAL A 153 4.76 12.90 -1.58
N ASP A 154 3.57 13.48 -1.50
CA ASP A 154 3.32 14.81 -0.95
C ASP A 154 1.93 14.90 -0.28
N PRO A 155 1.66 15.97 0.51
CA PRO A 155 0.39 16.13 1.21
C PRO A 155 -0.83 16.28 0.31
N VAL A 156 -0.70 16.90 -0.87
CA VAL A 156 -1.80 17.01 -1.84
C VAL A 156 -2.23 15.61 -2.31
N GLY A 157 -1.27 14.75 -2.66
CA GLY A 157 -1.50 13.37 -3.02
C GLY A 157 -2.09 12.54 -1.88
N VAL A 158 -1.64 12.73 -0.63
CA VAL A 158 -2.24 12.08 0.56
C VAL A 158 -3.74 12.39 0.66
N ARG A 159 -4.12 13.68 0.59
CA ARG A 159 -5.53 14.08 0.65
C ARG A 159 -6.34 13.47 -0.51
N SER A 160 -5.76 13.40 -1.70
CA SER A 160 -6.41 12.73 -2.84
C SER A 160 -6.63 11.24 -2.60
N VAL A 161 -5.70 10.53 -1.95
CA VAL A 161 -5.88 9.11 -1.60
C VAL A 161 -6.99 8.93 -0.57
N ILE A 162 -7.07 9.80 0.44
CA ILE A 162 -8.15 9.76 1.44
C ILE A 162 -9.52 9.96 0.76
N ALA A 163 -9.64 10.95 -0.13
CA ALA A 163 -10.88 11.17 -0.89
C ALA A 163 -11.25 9.96 -1.76
N SER A 164 -10.29 9.34 -2.45
CA SER A 164 -10.51 8.11 -3.22
C SER A 164 -10.91 6.94 -2.32
N SER A 165 -10.35 6.85 -1.11
CA SER A 165 -10.72 5.85 -0.10
C SER A 165 -12.19 6.02 0.31
N GLU A 166 -12.64 7.24 0.59
CA GLU A 166 -14.04 7.52 0.93
C GLU A 166 -14.99 7.23 -0.23
N LEU A 167 -14.57 7.51 -1.47
CA LEU A 167 -15.35 7.16 -2.66
C LEU A 167 -15.46 5.63 -2.84
N ALA A 168 -14.38 4.90 -2.58
CA ALA A 168 -14.39 3.43 -2.63
C ALA A 168 -15.40 2.85 -1.63
N ASP A 169 -15.52 3.46 -0.44
CA ASP A 169 -16.52 3.06 0.54
C ASP A 169 -17.95 3.23 0.04
N LYS A 170 -18.25 4.38 -0.57
CA LYS A 170 -19.55 4.67 -1.18
C LYS A 170 -19.88 3.69 -2.32
N LYS A 171 -18.86 3.29 -3.08
CA LYS A 171 -18.98 2.32 -4.19
C LYS A 171 -18.86 0.85 -3.76
N LYS A 172 -18.66 0.57 -2.46
CA LYS A 172 -18.44 -0.78 -1.91
C LYS A 172 -17.23 -1.50 -2.56
N LEU A 173 -16.19 -0.74 -2.89
CA LEU A 173 -14.96 -1.26 -3.47
C LEU A 173 -13.91 -1.55 -2.39
N THR A 174 -13.23 -2.68 -2.54
CA THR A 174 -12.05 -3.06 -1.76
C THR A 174 -10.80 -2.28 -2.20
N ILE A 175 -10.05 -1.76 -1.22
CA ILE A 175 -8.69 -1.22 -1.38
C ILE A 175 -7.78 -1.93 -0.37
N VAL A 176 -6.74 -2.61 -0.87
CA VAL A 176 -5.68 -3.21 -0.03
C VAL A 176 -4.34 -2.56 -0.36
N ALA A 177 -3.55 -2.29 0.68
CA ALA A 177 -2.25 -1.65 0.56
C ALA A 177 -1.10 -2.63 0.79
N GLY A 178 0.00 -2.47 0.05
CA GLY A 178 1.23 -3.28 0.13
C GLY A 178 2.04 -3.18 1.43
N THR A 179 1.45 -2.72 2.53
CA THR A 179 2.04 -2.76 3.88
C THR A 179 2.01 -4.18 4.45
N GLN A 180 2.86 -5.06 3.90
CA GLN A 180 2.90 -6.49 4.22
C GLN A 180 3.08 -6.81 5.72
N SER A 181 3.71 -5.93 6.52
CA SER A 181 3.84 -6.11 7.98
C SER A 181 2.48 -6.28 8.67
N ARG A 182 1.41 -5.69 8.12
CA ARG A 182 0.02 -5.84 8.61
C ARG A 182 -0.57 -7.25 8.39
N ARG A 183 0.17 -8.15 7.74
CA ARG A 183 -0.19 -9.53 7.44
C ARG A 183 0.86 -10.53 7.93
N MET A 184 1.86 -10.06 8.67
CA MET A 184 2.82 -10.94 9.35
C MET A 184 2.21 -11.38 10.69
N GLU A 185 2.04 -12.68 10.90
CA GLU A 185 1.34 -13.21 12.08
C GLU A 185 2.06 -12.86 13.40
N HIS A 186 3.39 -12.88 13.41
CA HIS A 186 4.18 -12.46 14.58
C HIS A 186 3.96 -10.98 14.93
N ILE A 187 3.94 -10.09 13.93
CA ILE A 187 3.66 -8.66 14.15
C ILE A 187 2.22 -8.45 14.60
N LYS A 188 1.25 -9.15 14.01
CA LYS A 188 -0.16 -9.09 14.46
C LYS A 188 -0.30 -9.50 15.92
N ALA A 189 0.33 -10.62 16.31
CA ALA A 189 0.25 -11.14 17.67
C ALA A 189 0.87 -10.20 18.71
N ILE A 190 2.03 -9.59 18.42
CA ILE A 190 2.61 -8.62 19.36
C ILE A 190 1.80 -7.32 19.43
N MET A 191 1.20 -6.88 18.31
CA MET A 191 0.35 -5.68 18.30
C MET A 191 -0.91 -5.89 19.14
N GLU A 192 -1.55 -7.06 19.04
CA GLU A 192 -2.68 -7.42 19.90
C GLU A 192 -2.30 -7.34 21.38
N ARG A 193 -1.13 -7.86 21.76
CA ARG A 193 -0.63 -7.78 23.15
C ARG A 193 -0.32 -6.36 23.61
N ILE A 194 0.31 -5.56 22.75
CA ILE A 194 0.56 -4.14 23.02
C ILE A 194 -0.77 -3.42 23.29
N HIS A 195 -1.78 -3.65 22.44
CA HIS A 195 -3.11 -3.03 22.60
C HIS A 195 -3.88 -3.59 23.80
N ASN A 196 -3.64 -4.84 24.20
CA ASN A 196 -4.14 -5.42 25.45
C ASN A 196 -3.42 -4.91 26.72
N GLY A 197 -2.43 -4.02 26.56
CA GLY A 197 -1.73 -3.37 27.67
C GLY A 197 -0.63 -4.22 28.30
N ASP A 198 -0.13 -5.25 27.61
CA ASP A 198 0.91 -6.16 28.16
C ASP A 198 2.23 -5.45 28.48
N ILE A 199 2.53 -4.33 27.79
CA ILE A 199 3.66 -3.45 28.10
C ILE A 199 3.26 -2.18 28.90
N GLY A 200 2.00 -2.04 29.29
CA GLY A 200 1.48 -0.84 29.96
C GLY A 200 1.32 0.36 29.01
N LYS A 201 1.39 1.58 29.55
CA LYS A 201 1.30 2.81 28.74
C LYS A 201 2.60 2.98 27.95
N ILE A 202 2.51 3.14 26.63
CA ILE A 202 3.68 3.47 25.79
C ILE A 202 4.19 4.86 26.17
N VAL A 203 5.49 4.97 26.45
CA VAL A 203 6.16 6.22 26.85
C VAL A 203 7.22 6.70 25.86
N GLY A 204 7.72 5.80 24.99
CA GLY A 204 8.66 6.16 23.93
C GLY A 204 9.18 4.93 23.20
N GLY A 205 10.14 5.13 22.30
CA GLY A 205 10.68 4.04 21.49
C GLY A 205 11.55 4.50 20.34
N GLN A 206 11.94 3.53 19.51
CA GLN A 206 12.83 3.71 18.37
C GLN A 206 12.32 2.92 17.16
N CYS A 207 12.51 3.48 15.98
CA CYS A 207 12.25 2.88 14.69
C CYS A 207 13.52 3.05 13.84
N VAL A 208 14.29 1.98 13.66
CA VAL A 208 15.60 2.07 13.01
C VAL A 208 15.62 1.27 11.74
N ARG A 209 16.14 1.88 10.66
CA ARG A 209 16.46 1.15 9.42
C ARG A 209 17.70 1.70 8.74
N ILE A 210 18.81 0.99 8.89
CA ILE A 210 20.15 1.37 8.45
C ILE A 210 20.69 0.28 7.53
N GLY A 211 21.26 0.72 6.41
CA GLY A 211 21.94 -0.14 5.44
C GLY A 211 21.16 -0.36 4.15
N GLY A 212 21.77 -1.08 3.21
CA GLY A 212 21.23 -1.26 1.87
C GLY A 212 21.23 0.06 1.10
N GLY A 213 22.40 0.54 0.69
CA GLY A 213 22.59 1.85 0.05
C GLY A 213 21.88 2.02 -1.30
N MET A 214 21.42 0.91 -1.89
CA MET A 214 20.74 0.87 -3.19
C MET A 214 21.60 1.47 -4.31
N MET A 215 22.93 1.50 -4.12
CA MET A 215 23.88 2.12 -5.04
C MET A 215 23.90 1.43 -6.41
N ASN A 216 23.55 0.15 -6.44
CA ASN A 216 23.46 -0.68 -7.65
C ASN A 216 22.01 -0.91 -8.13
N TRP A 217 21.02 -0.25 -7.52
CA TRP A 217 19.62 -0.40 -7.96
C TRP A 217 19.46 0.10 -9.41
N SER A 218 18.90 -0.76 -10.27
CA SER A 218 18.74 -0.53 -11.71
C SER A 218 20.02 0.03 -12.36
N SER A 219 21.12 -0.74 -12.26
CA SER A 219 22.44 -0.35 -12.74
C SER A 219 22.46 0.07 -14.22
N ASP A 220 21.57 -0.51 -15.02
CA ASP A 220 21.32 -0.18 -16.43
C ASP A 220 20.79 1.24 -16.68
N THR A 221 20.25 1.89 -15.65
CA THR A 221 19.72 3.27 -15.70
C THR A 221 20.59 4.28 -14.95
N LYS A 222 21.70 3.83 -14.35
CA LYS A 222 22.57 4.67 -13.52
C LYS A 222 23.15 5.84 -14.32
N VAL A 223 23.65 5.55 -15.52
CA VAL A 223 24.12 6.58 -16.46
C VAL A 223 22.98 6.91 -17.41
N ARG A 224 22.66 8.20 -17.55
CA ARG A 224 21.68 8.66 -18.54
C ARG A 224 22.21 8.38 -19.93
N LYS A 225 21.46 7.63 -20.73
CA LYS A 225 21.80 7.45 -22.14
C LYS A 225 21.47 8.72 -22.95
N PRO A 226 22.25 9.06 -24.00
CA PRO A 226 22.05 10.29 -24.77
C PRO A 226 20.65 10.44 -25.35
N GLU A 227 20.01 9.33 -25.74
CA GLU A 227 18.67 9.30 -26.33
C GLU A 227 17.53 9.52 -25.32
N TRP A 228 17.80 9.38 -24.01
CA TRP A 228 16.79 9.60 -23.00
C TRP A 228 16.65 11.08 -22.67
N SER A 229 15.43 11.59 -22.81
CA SER A 229 15.06 12.90 -22.27
C SER A 229 15.21 12.94 -20.74
N ASP A 230 15.18 14.14 -20.15
CA ASP A 230 15.23 14.30 -18.69
C ASP A 230 14.07 13.58 -18.01
N MET A 231 12.85 13.78 -18.51
CA MET A 231 11.65 13.10 -17.99
C MET A 231 11.82 11.59 -18.05
N GLU A 232 12.23 11.06 -19.19
CA GLU A 232 12.42 9.62 -19.37
C GLU A 232 13.47 9.07 -18.40
N TRP A 233 14.63 9.71 -18.30
CA TRP A 233 15.68 9.23 -17.41
C TRP A 233 15.26 9.30 -15.94
N GLN A 234 14.61 10.38 -15.52
CA GLN A 234 14.09 10.48 -14.15
C GLN A 234 13.05 9.39 -13.85
N LEU A 235 12.14 9.07 -14.80
CA LEU A 235 11.20 7.95 -14.67
C LEU A 235 11.89 6.59 -14.60
N ARG A 236 12.97 6.40 -15.37
CA ARG A 236 13.77 5.18 -15.34
C ARG A 236 14.52 5.05 -14.00
N ARG A 237 15.04 6.18 -13.49
CA ARG A 237 15.83 6.31 -12.27
C ARG A 237 14.98 6.74 -11.04
N TRP A 238 13.69 6.46 -11.07
CA TRP A 238 12.66 7.05 -10.21
C TRP A 238 12.94 7.00 -8.71
N LEU A 239 13.63 5.96 -8.23
CA LEU A 239 13.89 5.76 -6.81
C LEU A 239 14.63 6.95 -6.17
N PHE A 240 15.46 7.62 -6.95
CA PHE A 240 16.33 8.71 -6.50
C PHE A 240 15.80 10.10 -6.83
N MET A 241 14.56 10.19 -7.31
CA MET A 241 13.90 11.45 -7.63
C MET A 241 12.83 11.70 -6.57
N THR A 242 12.95 12.77 -5.78
CA THR A 242 11.99 13.07 -4.70
C THR A 242 10.56 13.15 -5.21
N TRP A 243 10.36 13.68 -6.43
CA TRP A 243 9.02 13.78 -7.01
C TRP A 243 8.43 12.44 -7.43
N LEU A 244 9.24 11.39 -7.60
CA LEU A 244 8.75 10.06 -7.97
C LEU A 244 8.64 9.12 -6.77
N SER A 245 9.68 9.05 -5.94
CA SER A 245 9.78 8.12 -4.81
C SER A 245 9.35 8.72 -3.48
N GLY A 246 9.46 10.05 -3.36
CA GLY A 246 9.32 10.73 -2.09
C GLY A 246 10.54 10.59 -1.17
N ASP A 247 11.69 10.13 -1.66
CA ASP A 247 12.87 9.73 -0.88
C ASP A 247 12.68 8.39 -0.12
N PHE A 248 13.76 7.75 0.31
CA PHE A 248 13.75 6.40 0.91
C PHE A 248 13.00 6.33 2.24
N ILE A 249 12.92 7.44 2.97
CA ILE A 249 12.09 7.53 4.18
C ILE A 249 10.62 7.26 3.84
N THR A 250 10.14 7.79 2.72
CA THR A 250 8.76 7.59 2.23
C THR A 250 8.62 6.30 1.43
N GLU A 251 9.56 5.99 0.55
CA GLU A 251 9.47 4.82 -0.32
C GLU A 251 9.66 3.51 0.47
N MET A 252 10.70 3.40 1.28
CA MET A 252 11.06 2.14 1.94
C MET A 252 10.73 2.09 3.42
N HIS A 253 11.04 3.16 4.15
CA HIS A 253 10.98 3.14 5.62
C HIS A 253 9.59 3.43 6.16
N ILE A 254 8.62 3.76 5.29
CA ILE A 254 7.19 3.75 5.62
C ILE A 254 6.74 2.44 6.27
N HIS A 255 7.33 1.29 5.92
CA HIS A 255 7.01 0.03 6.58
C HIS A 255 7.22 0.09 8.10
N ASN A 256 8.34 0.66 8.51
CA ASN A 256 8.74 0.75 9.91
C ASN A 256 7.90 1.82 10.63
N LEU A 257 7.69 2.98 9.98
CA LEU A 257 6.84 4.05 10.52
C LEU A 257 5.36 3.63 10.64
N ASP A 258 4.86 2.80 9.73
CA ASP A 258 3.51 2.22 9.80
C ASP A 258 3.36 1.28 11.00
N VAL A 259 4.39 0.50 11.34
CA VAL A 259 4.41 -0.36 12.54
C VAL A 259 4.37 0.49 13.81
N MET A 260 5.10 1.61 13.86
CA MET A 260 5.04 2.54 15.00
C MET A 260 3.64 3.15 15.16
N ASN A 261 3.05 3.65 14.06
CA ASN A 261 1.69 4.16 14.08
C ASN A 261 0.68 3.09 14.53
N TRP A 262 0.89 1.83 14.15
CA TRP A 262 0.06 0.72 14.59
C TRP A 262 0.14 0.49 16.09
N ALA A 263 1.36 0.41 16.65
CA ALA A 263 1.57 0.16 18.07
C ALA A 263 0.90 1.25 18.93
N LEU A 264 1.02 2.51 18.52
CA LEU A 264 0.42 3.65 19.20
C LEU A 264 -1.07 3.86 18.90
N GLY A 265 -1.61 3.15 17.90
CA GLY A 265 -3.01 3.29 17.48
C GLY A 265 -3.36 4.65 16.88
N SER A 266 -2.37 5.41 16.43
CA SER A 266 -2.55 6.77 15.90
C SER A 266 -1.37 7.19 15.03
N HIS A 267 -1.46 8.37 14.42
CA HIS A 267 -0.34 9.05 13.77
C HIS A 267 0.29 10.07 14.73
N PRO A 268 1.51 10.57 14.47
CA PRO A 268 2.09 11.62 15.29
C PRO A 268 1.30 12.94 15.18
N VAL A 269 1.40 13.79 16.20
CA VAL A 269 0.87 15.17 16.20
C VAL A 269 1.92 16.19 15.77
N LYS A 270 3.20 15.86 15.93
CA LYS A 270 4.33 16.72 15.58
C LYS A 270 5.56 15.89 15.23
N CYS A 271 6.43 16.42 14.37
CA CYS A 271 7.77 15.88 14.18
C CYS A 271 8.84 16.98 14.13
N PHE A 272 10.08 16.58 14.38
CA PHE A 272 11.28 17.38 14.13
C PHE A 272 12.37 16.48 13.56
N GLY A 273 12.91 16.84 12.41
CA GLY A 273 13.82 16.01 11.64
C GLY A 273 15.11 16.73 11.24
N LEU A 274 16.16 15.93 11.15
CA LEU A 274 17.48 16.25 10.63
C LEU A 274 17.83 15.25 9.53
N GLY A 275 18.68 15.65 8.59
CA GLY A 275 19.15 14.75 7.55
C GLY A 275 19.99 15.47 6.51
N GLY A 276 20.51 14.68 5.58
CA GLY A 276 21.32 15.20 4.48
C GLY A 276 21.78 14.09 3.55
N ARG A 277 22.79 14.41 2.74
CA ARG A 277 23.51 13.42 1.95
C ARG A 277 25.01 13.64 2.03
N GLU A 278 25.75 12.56 2.21
CA GLU A 278 27.20 12.53 2.27
C GLU A 278 27.79 11.69 1.11
N VAL A 279 27.15 10.57 0.75
CA VAL A 279 27.65 9.62 -0.26
C VAL A 279 26.90 9.71 -1.60
N ARG A 280 25.67 10.26 -1.61
CA ARG A 280 24.86 10.46 -2.83
C ARG A 280 25.24 11.74 -3.58
N ARG A 281 26.48 11.80 -4.08
CA ARG A 281 27.06 13.01 -4.69
C ARG A 281 26.84 13.15 -6.19
N GLY A 282 26.72 12.03 -6.91
CA GLY A 282 26.57 12.00 -8.36
C GLY A 282 25.13 12.28 -8.85
N PRO A 283 24.97 12.68 -10.12
CA PRO A 283 23.65 12.99 -10.70
C PRO A 283 22.71 11.78 -10.71
N GLU A 284 23.22 10.56 -10.73
CA GLU A 284 22.43 9.32 -10.67
C GLU A 284 21.65 9.18 -9.35
N TYR A 285 22.00 9.95 -8.32
CA TYR A 285 21.27 9.97 -7.05
C TYR A 285 20.24 11.09 -6.97
N GLY A 286 19.98 11.78 -8.10
CA GLY A 286 18.97 12.80 -8.22
C GLY A 286 19.05 13.82 -7.09
N ASN A 287 17.95 13.93 -6.34
CA ASN A 287 17.77 14.96 -5.34
C ASN A 287 17.33 14.46 -3.96
N VAL A 288 17.61 13.19 -3.65
CA VAL A 288 17.31 12.55 -2.37
C VAL A 288 18.46 12.63 -1.37
N PHE A 289 18.14 12.49 -0.08
CA PHE A 289 19.08 12.34 1.02
C PHE A 289 19.61 10.90 1.11
N ASP A 290 20.65 10.65 1.92
CA ASP A 290 21.11 9.28 2.26
C ASP A 290 20.99 8.94 3.75
N HIS A 291 20.65 9.91 4.60
CA HIS A 291 20.35 9.69 6.01
C HIS A 291 19.29 10.67 6.57
N PHE A 292 18.54 10.20 7.56
CA PHE A 292 17.54 10.94 8.31
C PHE A 292 17.57 10.52 9.79
N SER A 293 17.35 11.48 10.68
CA SER A 293 16.92 11.25 12.08
C SER A 293 15.69 12.13 12.31
N VAL A 294 14.62 11.55 12.84
CA VAL A 294 13.35 12.27 13.07
C VAL A 294 12.74 11.86 14.39
N GLU A 295 12.48 12.82 15.26
CA GLU A 295 11.64 12.62 16.44
C GLU A 295 10.17 12.83 16.05
N TYR A 296 9.31 11.89 16.43
CA TYR A 296 7.85 11.97 16.30
C TYR A 296 7.19 12.00 17.67
N GLU A 297 6.36 13.01 17.93
CA GLU A 297 5.55 13.14 19.14
C GLU A 297 4.12 12.67 18.85
N TYR A 298 3.58 11.80 19.71
CA TYR A 298 2.25 11.21 19.58
C TYR A 298 1.24 11.81 20.57
N PRO A 299 -0.09 11.63 20.36
CA PRO A 299 -1.12 12.26 21.18
C PRO A 299 -1.01 11.99 22.69
N ASN A 300 -0.46 10.83 23.08
CA ASN A 300 -0.29 10.43 24.48
C ASN A 300 0.97 11.03 25.15
N GLY A 301 1.73 11.87 24.43
CA GLY A 301 3.00 12.47 24.84
C GLY A 301 4.23 11.59 24.59
N ALA A 302 4.07 10.36 24.07
CA ALA A 302 5.21 9.49 23.77
C ALA A 302 6.02 10.03 22.59
N ARG A 303 7.34 9.84 22.65
CA ARG A 303 8.29 10.23 21.61
C ARG A 303 8.92 9.01 20.96
N MET A 304 8.86 8.95 19.64
CA MET A 304 9.46 7.89 18.84
C MET A 304 10.59 8.47 18.00
N GLU A 305 11.80 7.96 18.23
CA GLU A 305 12.98 8.31 17.44
C GLU A 305 13.03 7.43 16.20
N TYR A 306 13.04 8.02 15.02
CA TYR A 306 13.36 7.34 13.78
C TYR A 306 14.80 7.64 13.37
N MET A 307 15.57 6.61 13.06
CA MET A 307 16.89 6.73 12.45
C MET A 307 16.95 5.88 11.19
N GLY A 308 17.31 6.48 10.06
CA GLY A 308 17.44 5.73 8.84
C GLY A 308 18.57 6.20 7.94
N SER A 309 19.26 5.25 7.31
CA SER A 309 20.24 5.56 6.27
C SER A 309 20.28 4.49 5.19
N GLN A 310 20.67 4.92 4.00
CA GLN A 310 20.98 4.07 2.86
C GLN A 310 22.41 4.36 2.41
N ILE A 311 23.34 3.80 3.17
CA ILE A 311 24.79 3.92 2.96
C ILE A 311 25.38 2.50 3.02
N ASP A 312 26.16 2.13 2.01
CA ASP A 312 26.84 0.83 1.98
C ASP A 312 28.03 0.81 2.94
N GLY A 313 28.31 -0.35 3.55
CA GLY A 313 29.41 -0.52 4.50
C GLY A 313 29.09 -0.10 5.95
N CYS A 314 27.91 0.48 6.21
CA CYS A 314 27.43 0.72 7.58
C CYS A 314 26.86 -0.55 8.22
N SER A 315 26.85 -0.61 9.55
CA SER A 315 26.18 -1.68 10.30
C SER A 315 24.70 -1.79 9.90
N PHE A 316 24.25 -2.99 9.58
CA PHE A 316 22.85 -3.22 9.26
C PHE A 316 21.99 -3.27 10.53
N ARG A 317 20.88 -2.53 10.54
CA ARG A 317 19.89 -2.58 11.62
C ARG A 317 18.51 -2.29 11.05
N SER A 318 17.50 -3.09 11.38
CA SER A 318 16.12 -2.91 10.93
C SER A 318 15.13 -3.44 11.96
N ASP A 319 14.76 -2.62 12.95
CA ASP A 319 13.89 -3.00 14.06
C ASP A 319 13.07 -1.82 14.59
N GLU A 320 11.96 -2.16 15.24
CA GLU A 320 11.18 -1.28 16.10
C GLU A 320 11.33 -1.72 17.56
N ARG A 321 11.52 -0.73 18.45
CA ARG A 321 11.55 -0.92 19.91
C ARG A 321 10.54 0.01 20.54
N ILE A 322 9.65 -0.53 21.35
CA ILE A 322 8.59 0.22 22.00
C ILE A 322 8.74 0.03 23.51
N VAL A 323 8.81 1.14 24.23
CA VAL A 323 8.96 1.17 25.69
C VAL A 323 7.65 1.55 26.31
N GLY A 324 7.14 0.68 27.17
CA GLY A 324 5.96 0.94 28.00
C GLY A 324 6.28 0.89 29.49
N THR A 325 5.34 1.33 30.32
CA THR A 325 5.52 1.39 31.78
C THR A 325 5.65 0.02 32.47
N LYS A 326 5.35 -1.08 31.79
CA LYS A 326 5.36 -2.45 32.36
C LYS A 326 6.23 -3.44 31.57
N GLY A 327 6.84 -2.99 30.47
CA GLY A 327 7.64 -3.84 29.61
C GLY A 327 8.08 -3.15 28.33
N THR A 328 8.83 -3.88 27.52
CA THR A 328 9.35 -3.42 26.23
C THR A 328 8.98 -4.43 25.14
N ALA A 329 8.62 -3.93 23.96
CA ALA A 329 8.41 -4.74 22.78
C ALA A 329 9.54 -4.51 21.77
N TYR A 330 10.10 -5.59 21.24
CA TYR A 330 11.04 -5.61 20.12
C TYR A 330 10.38 -6.29 18.93
N ILE A 331 10.52 -5.68 17.75
CA ILE A 331 9.95 -6.14 16.49
C ILE A 331 11.01 -6.02 15.41
N ASP A 332 11.25 -7.10 14.66
CA ASP A 332 11.92 -7.04 13.36
C ASP A 332 11.16 -7.91 12.36
N ARG A 333 11.71 -8.12 11.15
CA ARG A 333 11.05 -8.92 10.09
C ARG A 333 10.90 -10.42 10.43
N ALA A 334 11.66 -10.93 11.38
CA ALA A 334 11.75 -12.34 11.72
C ALA A 334 11.26 -12.64 13.14
N ASN A 335 11.39 -11.69 14.07
CA ASN A 335 11.19 -11.91 15.50
C ASN A 335 10.35 -10.80 16.13
N THR A 336 9.53 -11.20 17.11
CA THR A 336 8.82 -10.29 18.00
C THR A 336 8.93 -10.79 19.42
N ILE A 337 9.34 -9.92 20.33
CA ILE A 337 9.60 -10.24 21.74
C ILE A 337 8.98 -9.16 22.62
N ILE A 338 8.31 -9.55 23.71
CA ILE A 338 8.00 -8.68 24.84
C ILE A 338 8.84 -9.14 26.03
N GLU A 339 9.49 -8.18 26.68
CA GLU A 339 10.14 -8.33 27.97
C GLU A 339 9.40 -7.48 29.02
N GLY A 340 9.49 -7.85 30.30
CA GLY A 340 8.80 -7.16 31.40
C GLY A 340 7.83 -8.07 32.13
N GLN A 341 6.74 -7.51 32.65
CA GLN A 341 5.81 -8.22 33.52
C GLN A 341 5.05 -9.37 32.83
N LYS A 342 4.85 -9.27 31.51
CA LYS A 342 4.17 -10.28 30.69
C LYS A 342 5.04 -10.66 29.49
N PRO A 343 6.08 -11.50 29.69
CA PRO A 343 6.99 -11.86 28.61
C PRO A 343 6.24 -12.62 27.51
N PHE A 344 6.66 -12.38 26.27
CA PHE A 344 6.09 -13.05 25.10
C PHE A 344 7.14 -13.20 24.01
N LYS A 345 7.10 -14.33 23.32
CA LYS A 345 7.82 -14.54 22.06
C LYS A 345 6.89 -15.31 21.14
N TYR A 346 6.81 -14.89 19.88
CA TYR A 346 6.02 -15.60 18.89
C TYR A 346 6.78 -16.86 18.40
N ASP A 347 6.11 -18.00 18.43
CA ASP A 347 6.61 -19.32 18.00
C ASP A 347 5.67 -20.01 16.99
N GLY A 348 4.67 -19.29 16.49
CA GLY A 348 3.69 -19.79 15.54
C GLY A 348 4.14 -19.76 14.07
N PRO A 349 3.23 -20.12 13.14
CA PRO A 349 3.54 -20.17 11.72
C PRO A 349 3.78 -18.77 11.13
N SER A 350 4.68 -18.68 10.15
CA SER A 350 4.98 -17.44 9.43
C SER A 350 4.64 -17.58 7.94
N PRO A 351 3.34 -17.59 7.56
CA PRO A 351 2.95 -17.67 6.16
C PRO A 351 3.39 -16.43 5.37
N SER A 352 3.49 -16.54 4.04
CA SER A 352 3.84 -15.41 3.20
C SER A 352 2.83 -14.26 3.33
N PRO A 353 3.24 -13.08 3.86
CA PRO A 353 2.32 -11.96 4.05
C PRO A 353 1.85 -11.38 2.71
N VAL A 354 2.65 -11.54 1.64
CA VAL A 354 2.32 -11.07 0.29
C VAL A 354 1.26 -11.96 -0.36
N ILE A 355 1.28 -13.27 -0.13
CA ILE A 355 0.17 -14.13 -0.59
C ILE A 355 -1.08 -13.81 0.24
N ARG A 356 -0.91 -13.62 1.55
CA ARG A 356 -2.04 -13.38 2.46
C ARG A 356 -2.80 -12.09 2.15
N GLN A 357 -2.11 -10.98 1.89
CA GLN A 357 -2.78 -9.70 1.55
C GLN A 357 -3.67 -9.82 0.30
N HIS A 358 -3.25 -10.57 -0.72
CA HIS A 358 -4.07 -10.79 -1.92
C HIS A 358 -5.20 -11.78 -1.68
N ALA A 359 -4.97 -12.84 -0.88
CA ALA A 359 -6.01 -13.78 -0.49
C ALA A 359 -7.12 -13.08 0.31
N ASP A 360 -6.76 -12.24 1.28
CA ASP A 360 -7.72 -11.44 2.06
C ASP A 360 -8.50 -10.48 1.15
N GLN A 361 -7.84 -9.86 0.18
CA GLN A 361 -8.48 -8.97 -0.80
C GLN A 361 -9.50 -9.72 -1.69
N ILE A 362 -9.10 -10.84 -2.26
CA ILE A 362 -9.94 -11.65 -3.14
C ILE A 362 -11.13 -12.23 -2.35
N GLY A 363 -10.87 -12.69 -1.13
CA GLY A 363 -11.92 -13.14 -0.21
C GLY A 363 -12.93 -12.03 0.10
N ALA A 364 -12.45 -10.81 0.38
CA ALA A 364 -13.27 -9.62 0.60
C ALA A 364 -14.15 -9.30 -0.62
N ILE A 365 -13.58 -9.31 -1.84
CA ILE A 365 -14.31 -9.08 -3.09
C ILE A 365 -15.41 -10.13 -3.28
N ARG A 366 -15.08 -11.42 -3.20
CA ARG A 366 -16.04 -12.52 -3.42
C ARG A 366 -17.17 -12.56 -2.41
N GLN A 367 -16.87 -12.24 -1.15
CA GLN A 367 -17.86 -12.26 -0.07
C GLN A 367 -18.69 -10.96 0.00
N GLY A 368 -18.39 -9.97 -0.86
CA GLY A 368 -18.97 -8.63 -0.74
C GLY A 368 -18.62 -7.95 0.60
N LYS A 369 -17.57 -8.40 1.28
CA LYS A 369 -17.09 -7.84 2.55
C LYS A 369 -16.07 -6.77 2.27
N ARG A 370 -16.46 -5.51 2.46
CA ARG A 370 -15.58 -4.35 2.26
C ARG A 370 -14.30 -4.48 3.09
N LEU A 371 -13.16 -4.36 2.42
CA LEU A 371 -11.84 -4.18 3.03
C LEU A 371 -11.21 -2.93 2.41
N ASN A 372 -11.14 -1.83 3.17
CA ASN A 372 -10.57 -0.58 2.67
C ASN A 372 -9.48 -0.08 3.62
N GLU A 373 -8.25 -0.07 3.10
CA GLU A 373 -7.06 0.37 3.82
C GLU A 373 -6.54 1.74 3.36
N GLY A 374 -7.21 2.40 2.41
CA GLY A 374 -6.76 3.61 1.72
C GLY A 374 -6.46 4.79 2.66
N LYS A 375 -7.36 5.09 3.60
CA LYS A 375 -7.14 6.15 4.60
C LYS A 375 -5.94 5.82 5.50
N ARG A 376 -5.88 4.61 6.06
CA ARG A 376 -4.79 4.17 6.95
C ARG A 376 -3.43 4.32 6.28
N ILE A 377 -3.27 3.82 5.05
CA ILE A 377 -1.97 3.92 4.35
C ILE A 377 -1.65 5.36 3.94
N ALA A 378 -2.65 6.20 3.65
CA ALA A 378 -2.43 7.62 3.40
C ALA A 378 -1.86 8.32 4.65
N GLU A 379 -2.36 8.01 5.84
CA GLU A 379 -1.86 8.54 7.11
C GLU A 379 -0.45 8.03 7.45
N SER A 380 -0.19 6.73 7.29
CA SER A 380 1.18 6.19 7.43
C SER A 380 2.15 6.80 6.41
N THR A 381 1.66 7.10 5.21
CA THR A 381 2.44 7.81 4.19
C THR A 381 2.73 9.24 4.61
N LEU A 382 1.74 9.97 5.13
CA LEU A 382 1.95 11.34 5.59
C LEU A 382 2.95 11.40 6.75
N THR A 383 2.97 10.40 7.62
CA THR A 383 3.98 10.28 8.68
C THR A 383 5.40 10.35 8.10
N SER A 384 5.68 9.52 7.08
CA SER A 384 6.98 9.53 6.39
C SER A 384 7.27 10.83 5.62
N ILE A 385 6.26 11.39 4.95
CA ILE A 385 6.36 12.65 4.20
C ILE A 385 6.69 13.81 5.14
N MET A 386 6.05 13.87 6.32
CA MET A 386 6.34 14.87 7.34
C MET A 386 7.77 14.76 7.84
N GLY A 387 8.27 13.54 8.09
CA GLY A 387 9.68 13.33 8.44
C GLY A 387 10.64 13.88 7.38
N ARG A 388 10.39 13.58 6.10
CA ARG A 388 11.16 14.16 5.00
C ARG A 388 11.08 15.68 4.98
N MET A 389 9.87 16.25 5.00
CA MET A 389 9.67 17.70 4.94
C MET A 389 10.36 18.42 6.09
N SER A 390 10.30 17.84 7.30
CA SER A 390 10.94 18.39 8.49
C SER A 390 12.47 18.40 8.31
N ALA A 391 13.07 17.27 7.93
CA ALA A 391 14.50 17.18 7.68
C ALA A 391 14.98 18.09 6.54
N TYR A 392 14.25 18.13 5.42
CA TYR A 392 14.60 18.93 4.24
C TYR A 392 14.60 20.44 4.51
N THR A 393 13.73 20.89 5.43
CA THR A 393 13.57 22.31 5.77
C THR A 393 14.28 22.70 7.06
N GLY A 394 14.62 21.74 7.92
CA GLY A 394 15.10 21.98 9.28
C GLY A 394 14.04 22.56 10.22
N ARG A 395 12.75 22.30 9.95
CA ARG A 395 11.61 22.87 10.71
C ARG A 395 10.82 21.78 11.39
N ALA A 396 10.39 22.00 12.63
CA ALA A 396 9.38 21.17 13.26
C ALA A 396 8.01 21.36 12.57
N LEU A 397 7.27 20.29 12.38
CA LEU A 397 5.97 20.29 11.70
C LEU A 397 4.88 19.73 12.59
N LYS A 398 3.71 20.37 12.58
CA LYS A 398 2.48 19.81 13.15
C LYS A 398 1.75 18.97 12.11
N TRP A 399 1.13 17.88 12.53
CA TRP A 399 0.32 17.03 11.67
C TRP A 399 -0.79 17.82 10.98
N ASP A 400 -1.53 18.62 11.73
CA ASP A 400 -2.66 19.39 11.18
C ASP A 400 -2.22 20.37 10.09
N TRP A 401 -1.02 20.96 10.23
CA TRP A 401 -0.48 21.82 9.19
C TRP A 401 -0.13 21.01 7.92
N ALA A 402 0.54 19.87 8.08
CA ALA A 402 0.89 19.02 6.94
C ALA A 402 -0.36 18.48 6.23
N MET A 403 -1.35 18.00 6.98
CA MET A 403 -2.59 17.45 6.44
C MET A 403 -3.47 18.52 5.80
N ASN A 404 -3.67 19.67 6.44
CA ASN A 404 -4.73 20.60 6.07
C ASN A 404 -4.24 21.89 5.40
N ALA A 405 -3.02 22.35 5.69
CA ALA A 405 -2.53 23.66 5.24
C ALA A 405 -1.45 23.58 4.16
N SER A 406 -0.60 22.54 4.18
CA SER A 406 0.47 22.38 3.21
C SER A 406 -0.08 22.22 1.79
N LYS A 407 0.44 23.04 0.88
CA LYS A 407 0.13 23.03 -0.56
C LYS A 407 1.22 22.34 -1.37
N LEU A 408 2.19 21.69 -0.72
CA LEU A 408 3.25 20.98 -1.41
C LEU A 408 2.68 19.94 -2.37
N ASP A 409 3.03 20.12 -3.63
CA ASP A 409 2.67 19.27 -4.75
C ASP A 409 3.94 19.05 -5.57
N LEU A 410 4.37 17.79 -5.67
CA LEU A 410 5.61 17.46 -6.36
C LEU A 410 5.39 17.18 -7.85
N ARG A 411 4.17 17.30 -8.39
CA ARG A 411 3.91 17.09 -9.81
C ARG A 411 4.75 18.00 -10.71
N PRO A 412 5.27 17.48 -11.84
CA PRO A 412 5.82 18.34 -12.89
C PRO A 412 4.68 19.09 -13.59
N ALA A 413 5.01 20.14 -14.34
CA ALA A 413 4.01 20.92 -15.07
C ALA A 413 3.29 20.11 -16.17
N LYS A 414 3.96 19.11 -16.74
CA LYS A 414 3.44 18.25 -17.82
C LYS A 414 4.05 16.85 -17.76
N TYR A 415 3.32 15.89 -18.32
CA TYR A 415 3.71 14.48 -18.43
C TYR A 415 3.96 14.11 -19.90
N GLU A 416 5.12 14.48 -20.40
CA GLU A 416 5.59 14.14 -21.74
C GLU A 416 7.10 13.93 -21.72
N PHE A 417 7.62 13.13 -22.64
CA PHE A 417 9.08 13.00 -22.80
C PHE A 417 9.65 14.30 -23.34
N GLY A 418 10.71 14.79 -22.69
CA GLY A 418 11.31 16.09 -22.97
C GLY A 418 12.05 16.63 -21.75
N ASP A 419 12.31 17.94 -21.80
CA ASP A 419 13.08 18.64 -20.78
C ASP A 419 12.35 18.66 -19.43
N LEU A 420 13.11 18.36 -18.38
CA LEU A 420 12.67 18.38 -16.99
C LEU A 420 13.92 18.57 -16.13
N PRO A 421 14.38 19.82 -15.93
CA PRO A 421 15.58 20.07 -15.16
C PRO A 421 15.53 19.40 -13.78
N MET A 422 16.64 18.80 -13.36
CA MET A 422 16.75 18.16 -12.06
C MET A 422 16.44 19.16 -10.95
N ARG A 423 15.50 18.83 -10.06
CA ARG A 423 15.21 19.68 -8.90
C ARG A 423 16.44 19.75 -7.99
N PRO A 424 16.75 20.91 -7.40
CA PRO A 424 17.86 21.01 -6.48
C PRO A 424 17.63 20.12 -5.26
N VAL A 425 18.71 19.74 -4.61
CA VAL A 425 18.65 19.00 -3.35
C VAL A 425 18.23 19.95 -2.25
N ALA A 426 17.35 19.48 -1.38
CA ALA A 426 16.91 20.25 -0.24
C ALA A 426 18.10 20.61 0.66
N VAL A 427 18.15 21.87 1.10
CA VAL A 427 19.15 22.34 2.06
C VAL A 427 18.42 22.78 3.32
N PRO A 428 18.59 22.08 4.46
CA PRO A 428 17.98 22.46 5.74
C PRO A 428 18.27 23.93 6.07
N GLY A 429 17.28 24.67 6.57
CA GLY A 429 17.36 26.11 6.81
C GLY A 429 17.17 27.01 5.58
N LYS A 430 17.31 26.48 4.35
CA LYS A 430 17.06 27.23 3.10
C LYS A 430 15.78 26.78 2.39
N THR A 431 15.54 25.47 2.29
CA THR A 431 14.31 24.91 1.69
C THR A 431 13.09 25.42 2.46
N LYS A 432 12.10 25.96 1.74
CA LYS A 432 10.89 26.52 2.33
C LYS A 432 9.80 25.46 2.49
N LEU A 433 8.96 25.66 3.49
CA LEU A 433 7.68 24.95 3.60
C LEU A 433 6.70 25.53 2.58
N VAL A 434 5.83 24.66 2.04
CA VAL A 434 4.83 24.98 1.02
C VAL A 434 3.46 24.47 1.44
#